data_AF-A0A7Y3K865-F1
#
_entry.id   AF-A0A7Y3K865-F1
#
_cell.length_a   1.000
_cell.length_b   1.000
_cell.length_c   1.000
_cell.angle_alpha   90.00
_cell.angle_beta   90.00
_cell.angle_gamma   90.00
#
_symmetry.space_group_name_H-M   'P 1'
#
loop_
_entity.id
_entity.type
_entity.pdbx_description
1 polymer ?
#
loop_
_entity_poly.entity_id
_entity_poly.type
_entity_poly.pdbx_seq_one_letter_code
_entity_poly.pdbx_strand_id
1 'polypeptide(L)'
;RPGDTIGWHRDFSKARLAAARLQQPLLVDLWASWCYPCRVMERRVWSSRAVHKLVEKSFIAVAVDMDTPAGKKLALRCGVRTIPAILIIDAAGQVRDVSTTMNKNQTLHFLGRSLRRLAHGAP
;
A
#
# COMPACT_ATOMS: atom_id res chain seq x y z
N ARG A 1 0.02 3.64 10.98
CA ARG A 1 -0.84 2.89 11.94
C ARG A 1 -0.17 3.01 13.32
N PRO A 2 -0.76 2.62 14.46
CA PRO A 2 -0.08 2.77 15.75
C PRO A 2 1.20 1.91 15.81
N GLY A 3 2.37 2.54 15.76
CA GLY A 3 3.67 1.89 15.96
C GLY A 3 4.54 1.69 14.71
N ASP A 4 4.13 2.16 13.53
CA ASP A 4 5.00 2.28 12.34
C ASP A 4 5.28 3.76 11.99
N THR A 5 6.31 4.00 11.18
CA THR A 5 6.76 5.36 10.85
C THR A 5 6.32 5.85 9.46
N ILE A 6 5.67 5.00 8.64
CA ILE A 6 5.39 5.20 7.20
C ILE A 6 4.50 6.43 6.86
N GLY A 7 3.97 7.16 7.85
CA GLY A 7 3.23 8.39 7.57
C GLY A 7 1.92 8.14 6.80
N TRP A 8 1.26 7.01 7.06
CA TRP A 8 0.08 6.56 6.33
C TRP A 8 -1.06 7.59 6.28
N HIS A 9 -1.52 7.88 5.06
CA HIS A 9 -2.85 8.45 4.85
C HIS A 9 -3.94 7.44 5.31
N ARG A 10 -5.10 7.97 5.72
CA ARG A 10 -6.29 7.17 6.09
C ARG A 10 -7.45 7.29 5.09
N ASP A 11 -7.36 8.26 4.19
CA ASP A 11 -8.37 8.55 3.18
C ASP A 11 -7.80 8.23 1.80
N PHE A 12 -8.32 7.17 1.19
CA PHE A 12 -7.91 6.73 -0.14
C PHE A 12 -8.12 7.79 -1.21
N SER A 13 -9.23 8.54 -1.15
CA SER A 13 -9.54 9.55 -2.16
C SER A 13 -8.53 10.69 -2.10
N LYS A 14 -8.20 11.16 -0.90
CA LYS A 14 -7.17 12.21 -0.71
C LYS A 14 -5.78 11.72 -1.11
N ALA A 15 -5.39 10.51 -0.71
CA ALA A 15 -4.12 9.92 -1.09
C ALA A 15 -4.00 9.80 -2.61
N ARG A 16 -5.05 9.35 -3.30
CA ARG A 16 -5.08 9.23 -4.76
C ARG A 16 -4.95 10.59 -5.46
N LEU A 17 -5.59 11.63 -4.95
CA LEU A 17 -5.42 12.98 -5.51
C LEU A 17 -3.98 13.49 -5.33
N ALA A 18 -3.36 13.24 -4.17
CA ALA A 18 -1.97 13.59 -3.93
C ALA A 18 -1.01 12.82 -4.86
N ALA A 19 -1.21 11.51 -5.00
CA ALA A 19 -0.45 10.65 -5.91
C ALA A 19 -0.50 11.14 -7.37
N ALA A 20 -1.71 11.46 -7.86
CA ALA A 20 -1.87 12.01 -9.21
C ALA A 20 -1.18 13.38 -9.36
N ARG A 21 -1.30 14.26 -8.36
CA ARG A 21 -0.66 15.59 -8.40
C ARG A 21 0.88 15.50 -8.38
N LEU A 22 1.43 14.56 -7.61
CA LEU A 22 2.88 14.40 -7.44
C LEU A 22 3.49 13.41 -8.44
N GLN A 23 2.67 12.81 -9.32
CA GLN A 23 3.10 11.78 -10.26
C GLN A 23 3.83 10.62 -9.56
N GLN A 24 3.35 10.23 -8.38
CA GLN A 24 3.89 9.15 -7.57
C GLN A 24 2.90 8.00 -7.45
N PRO A 25 3.36 6.74 -7.42
CA PRO A 25 2.48 5.61 -7.19
C PRO A 25 1.95 5.58 -5.75
N LEU A 26 0.78 4.98 -5.57
CA LEU A 26 0.21 4.66 -4.26
C LEU A 26 0.71 3.30 -3.79
N LEU A 27 1.06 3.24 -2.51
CA LEU A 27 1.11 2.00 -1.73
C LEU A 27 -0.16 1.93 -0.87
N VAL A 28 -1.01 0.95 -1.14
CA VAL A 28 -2.26 0.73 -0.40
C VAL A 28 -2.11 -0.50 0.50
N ASP A 29 -2.35 -0.35 1.80
CA ASP A 29 -2.50 -1.46 2.76
C ASP A 29 -3.97 -1.59 3.16
N LEU A 30 -4.67 -2.59 2.60
CA LEU A 30 -6.03 -2.96 3.02
C LEU A 30 -5.93 -3.94 4.20
N TRP A 31 -6.51 -3.54 5.33
CA TRP A 31 -6.37 -4.24 6.61
C TRP A 31 -7.66 -4.21 7.42
N ALA A 32 -7.68 -4.90 8.56
CA ALA A 32 -8.72 -4.79 9.59
C ALA A 32 -8.13 -5.05 10.98
N SER A 33 -8.81 -4.59 12.04
CA SER A 33 -8.36 -4.77 13.43
C SER A 33 -8.30 -6.23 13.88
N TRP A 34 -9.23 -7.06 13.39
CA TRP A 34 -9.31 -8.50 13.66
C TRP A 34 -8.29 -9.33 12.86
N CYS A 35 -7.65 -8.74 11.84
CA CYS A 35 -6.71 -9.44 10.98
C CYS A 35 -5.36 -9.65 11.67
N TYR A 36 -5.15 -10.86 12.20
CA TYR A 36 -3.88 -11.23 12.84
C TYR A 36 -2.66 -11.07 11.91
N PRO A 37 -2.67 -11.55 10.64
CA PRO A 37 -1.53 -11.37 9.74
C PRO A 37 -1.22 -9.89 9.44
N CYS A 38 -2.24 -9.03 9.40
CA CYS A 38 -2.06 -7.58 9.23
C CYS A 38 -1.27 -6.97 10.41
N ARG A 39 -1.54 -7.42 11.65
CA ARG A 39 -0.77 -6.98 12.84
C ARG A 39 0.66 -7.50 12.84
N VAL A 40 0.90 -8.68 12.26
CA VAL A 40 2.26 -9.23 12.09
C VAL A 40 3.04 -8.39 11.07
N MET A 41 2.43 -8.05 9.94
CA MET A 41 2.98 -7.12 8.94
C MET A 41 3.35 -5.78 9.58
N GLU A 42 2.43 -5.18 10.35
CA GLU A 42 2.66 -3.90 11.05
C GLU A 42 3.91 -3.95 11.95
N ARG A 43 4.03 -4.99 12.78
CA ARG A 43 5.16 -5.13 13.72
C ARG A 43 6.49 -5.50 13.08
N ARG A 44 6.48 -6.29 12.00
CA ARG A 44 7.72 -6.89 11.43
C ARG A 44 8.17 -6.27 10.11
N VAL A 45 7.27 -5.61 9.39
CA VAL A 45 7.52 -5.08 8.05
C VAL A 45 7.42 -3.57 8.07
N TRP A 46 6.26 -3.01 8.46
CA TRP A 46 6.02 -1.57 8.40
C TRP A 46 6.85 -0.77 9.41
N SER A 47 7.22 -1.39 10.54
CA SER A 47 8.17 -0.83 11.51
C SER A 47 9.64 -0.83 11.02
N SER A 48 9.94 -1.48 9.90
CA SER A 48 11.32 -1.58 9.41
C SER A 48 11.78 -0.25 8.81
N ARG A 49 12.90 0.29 9.32
CA ARG A 49 13.53 1.49 8.77
C ARG A 49 13.87 1.40 7.27
N ALA A 50 14.22 0.20 6.78
CA ALA A 50 14.52 -0.01 5.37
C ALA A 50 13.26 0.13 4.50
N VAL A 51 12.15 -0.47 4.95
CA VAL A 51 10.85 -0.34 4.26
C VAL A 51 10.37 1.10 4.33
N HIS A 52 10.45 1.72 5.51
CA HIS A 52 10.11 3.13 5.70
C HIS A 52 10.80 4.06 4.69
N LYS A 53 12.14 4.00 4.63
CA LYS A 53 12.93 4.86 3.72
C LYS A 53 12.52 4.67 2.25
N LEU A 54 12.22 3.44 1.84
CA LEU A 54 11.80 3.18 0.47
C LEU A 54 10.40 3.77 0.19
N VAL A 55 9.48 3.59 1.13
CA VAL A 55 8.10 4.09 1.02
C VAL A 55 8.08 5.62 0.99
N GLU A 56 8.71 6.26 1.96
CA GLU A 56 8.81 7.72 2.08
C GLU A 56 9.38 8.37 0.80
N LYS A 57 10.39 7.75 0.19
CA LYS A 57 11.03 8.28 -1.01
C LYS A 57 10.18 8.13 -2.28
N SER A 58 9.34 7.10 -2.36
CA SER A 58 8.88 6.59 -3.67
C SER A 58 7.38 6.41 -3.80
N PHE A 59 6.61 6.51 -2.72
CA PHE A 59 5.18 6.22 -2.73
C PHE A 59 4.39 7.21 -1.87
N ILE A 60 3.14 7.44 -2.28
CA ILE A 60 2.11 7.95 -1.38
C ILE A 60 1.46 6.75 -0.68
N ALA A 61 1.66 6.62 0.63
CA ALA A 61 1.21 5.48 1.41
C ALA A 61 -0.17 5.71 2.04
N VAL A 62 -1.11 4.78 1.85
CA VAL A 62 -2.44 4.83 2.46
C VAL A 62 -2.83 3.48 3.07
N ALA A 63 -3.27 3.50 4.32
CA ALA A 63 -3.78 2.33 5.02
C ALA A 63 -5.30 2.49 5.19
N VAL A 64 -6.07 1.53 4.69
CA VAL A 64 -7.53 1.60 4.66
C VAL A 64 -8.10 0.40 5.39
N ASP A 65 -8.92 0.67 6.40
CA ASP A 65 -9.66 -0.38 7.11
C ASP A 65 -10.81 -0.88 6.23
N MET A 66 -10.77 -2.18 5.89
CA MET A 66 -11.73 -2.82 5.00
C MET A 66 -13.13 -2.92 5.59
N ASP A 67 -13.32 -2.76 6.91
CA ASP A 67 -14.64 -2.81 7.53
C ASP A 67 -15.43 -1.51 7.32
N THR A 68 -14.72 -0.41 7.03
CA THR A 68 -15.35 0.88 6.72
C THR A 68 -16.07 0.83 5.36
N PRO A 69 -17.12 1.63 5.13
CA PRO A 69 -17.78 1.70 3.83
C PRO A 69 -16.82 2.04 2.68
N ALA A 70 -15.86 2.94 2.93
CA ALA A 70 -14.82 3.30 1.97
C ALA A 70 -13.87 2.13 1.67
N GLY A 71 -13.47 1.39 2.70
CA GLY A 71 -12.65 0.18 2.58
C GLY A 71 -13.33 -0.93 1.80
N LYS A 72 -14.60 -1.25 2.11
CA LYS A 72 -15.41 -2.23 1.34
C LYS A 72 -15.51 -1.87 -0.13
N LYS A 73 -15.80 -0.59 -0.42
CA LYS A 73 -15.87 -0.08 -1.80
C LYS A 73 -14.51 -0.16 -2.50
N LEU A 74 -13.41 0.12 -1.80
CA LEU A 74 -12.07 0.00 -2.34
C LEU A 74 -11.71 -1.46 -2.64
N ALA A 75 -11.96 -2.37 -1.71
CA ALA A 75 -11.72 -3.80 -1.88
C ALA A 75 -12.47 -4.35 -3.10
N LEU A 76 -13.76 -4.00 -3.26
CA LEU A 76 -14.55 -4.38 -4.43
C LEU A 76 -13.95 -3.85 -5.74
N ARG A 77 -13.60 -2.56 -5.80
CA ARG A 77 -13.01 -1.95 -7.01
C ARG A 77 -11.68 -2.58 -7.39
N CYS A 78 -10.89 -3.00 -6.41
CA CYS A 78 -9.58 -3.61 -6.62
C CYS A 78 -9.63 -5.15 -6.72
N GLY A 79 -10.81 -5.77 -6.69
CA GLY A 79 -10.94 -7.23 -6.74
C GLY A 79 -10.37 -7.97 -5.52
N VAL A 80 -10.20 -7.28 -4.39
CA VAL A 80 -9.63 -7.85 -3.16
C VAL A 80 -10.71 -8.56 -2.37
N ARG A 81 -10.47 -9.84 -2.06
CA ARG A 81 -11.39 -10.70 -1.28
C ARG A 81 -10.84 -11.11 0.08
N THR A 82 -9.54 -10.97 0.29
CA THR A 82 -8.82 -11.41 1.50
C THR A 82 -7.82 -10.35 1.92
N ILE A 83 -7.62 -10.21 3.24
CA ILE A 83 -6.62 -9.32 3.82
C ILE A 83 -5.56 -10.09 4.62
N PRO A 84 -4.33 -9.55 4.77
CA PRO A 84 -3.84 -8.28 4.22
C PRO A 84 -3.76 -8.30 2.70
N ALA A 85 -4.08 -7.16 2.07
CA ALA A 85 -3.89 -6.93 0.64
C ALA A 85 -3.09 -5.65 0.43
N ILE A 86 -1.92 -5.81 -0.17
CA ILE A 86 -0.95 -4.74 -0.41
C ILE A 86 -0.97 -4.47 -1.90
N LEU A 87 -1.39 -3.27 -2.29
CA LEU A 87 -1.54 -2.88 -3.69
C LEU A 87 -0.58 -1.78 -4.06
N ILE A 88 -0.05 -1.86 -5.28
CA ILE A 88 0.57 -0.73 -5.96
C ILE A 88 -0.39 -0.24 -7.03
N ILE A 89 -0.77 1.03 -6.91
CA ILE A 89 -1.61 1.72 -7.89
C ILE A 89 -0.77 2.82 -8.52
N ASP A 90 -0.75 2.92 -9.84
CA ASP A 90 -0.01 4.00 -10.50
C ASP A 90 -0.68 5.38 -10.33
N ALA A 91 -0.02 6.43 -10.80
CA ALA A 91 -0.55 7.80 -10.70
C ALA A 91 -1.85 8.00 -11.51
N ALA A 92 -2.14 7.14 -12.50
CA ALA A 92 -3.39 7.12 -13.27
C ALA A 92 -4.52 6.38 -12.55
N GLY A 93 -4.26 5.77 -11.39
CA GLY A 93 -5.25 5.04 -10.61
C GLY A 93 -5.44 3.58 -11.02
N GLN A 94 -4.56 3.02 -11.86
CA GLN A 94 -4.61 1.61 -12.26
C GLN A 94 -3.85 0.74 -11.26
N VAL A 95 -4.48 -0.37 -10.83
CA VAL A 95 -3.81 -1.38 -10.01
C VAL A 95 -2.77 -2.08 -10.87
N ARG A 96 -1.49 -2.00 -10.48
CA ARG A 96 -0.38 -2.62 -11.21
C ARG A 96 0.14 -3.87 -10.54
N ASP A 97 0.09 -3.90 -9.22
CA ASP A 97 0.57 -5.04 -8.44
C ASP A 97 -0.30 -5.25 -7.22
N VAL A 98 -0.48 -6.52 -6.86
CA VAL A 98 -1.18 -6.95 -5.65
C VAL A 98 -0.33 -8.03 -4.99
N SER A 99 -0.22 -7.95 -3.67
CA SER A 99 0.37 -8.99 -2.84
C SER A 99 -0.45 -9.16 -1.57
N THR A 100 -0.17 -10.22 -0.82
CA THR A 100 -0.74 -10.46 0.50
C THR A 100 0.36 -10.36 1.57
N THR A 101 0.22 -11.11 2.66
CA THR A 101 1.22 -11.20 3.73
C THR A 101 2.61 -11.47 3.14
N MET A 102 3.57 -10.65 3.56
CA MET A 102 4.96 -10.73 3.15
C MET A 102 5.85 -10.54 4.38
N ASN A 103 7.08 -11.04 4.33
CA ASN A 103 8.13 -10.61 5.26
C ASN A 103 8.82 -9.33 4.74
N LYS A 104 9.78 -8.80 5.53
CA LYS A 104 10.54 -7.59 5.19
C LYS A 104 11.22 -7.68 3.81
N ASN A 105 11.91 -8.78 3.52
CA ASN A 105 12.69 -8.91 2.29
C ASN A 105 11.78 -9.07 1.07
N GLN A 106 10.70 -9.85 1.21
CA GLN A 106 9.66 -9.98 0.18
C GLN A 106 9.01 -8.62 -0.11
N THR A 107 8.75 -7.81 0.92
CA THR A 107 8.18 -6.48 0.77
C THR A 107 9.13 -5.54 0.03
N LEU A 108 10.41 -5.49 0.42
CA LEU A 108 11.42 -4.67 -0.27
C LEU A 108 11.54 -5.07 -1.75
N HIS A 109 11.56 -6.37 -2.03
CA HIS A 109 11.59 -6.88 -3.39
C HIS A 109 10.32 -6.50 -4.18
N PHE A 110 9.14 -6.68 -3.59
CA PHE A 110 7.86 -6.33 -4.18
C PHE A 110 7.78 -4.84 -4.54
N LEU A 111 8.10 -3.95 -3.59
CA LEU A 111 8.11 -2.51 -3.81
C LEU A 111 9.12 -2.11 -4.89
N GLY A 112 10.36 -2.62 -4.81
CA GLY A 112 11.41 -2.30 -5.78
C GLY A 112 11.09 -2.80 -7.20
N ARG A 113 10.52 -4.00 -7.33
CA ARG A 113 10.08 -4.56 -8.61
C ARG A 113 8.95 -3.74 -9.22
N SER A 114 8.00 -3.31 -8.40
CA SER A 114 6.86 -2.48 -8.84
C SER A 114 7.34 -1.12 -9.34
N LEU A 115 8.27 -0.46 -8.63
CA LEU A 115 8.87 0.80 -9.09
C LEU A 115 9.58 0.66 -10.44
N ARG A 116 10.37 -0.41 -10.64
CA ARG A 116 11.03 -0.65 -11.93
C ARG A 116 10.02 -0.82 -13.07
N ARG A 117 8.95 -1.60 -12.86
CA ARG A 117 7.89 -1.75 -13.87
C ARG A 117 7.20 -0.43 -14.21
N LEU A 118 6.92 0.40 -13.19
CA LEU A 118 6.31 1.71 -13.40
C LEU A 118 7.24 2.66 -14.18
N ALA A 119 8.54 2.63 -13.91
CA ALA A 119 9.52 3.44 -14.63
C ALA A 119 9.69 3.03 -16.11
N HIS A 120 9.50 1.76 -16.43
CA HIS A 120 9.61 1.21 -17.80
C HIS A 120 8.26 1.10 -18.54
N GLY A 121 7.17 1.54 -17.91
CA GLY A 121 5.80 1.35 -18.39
C GLY A 121 4.95 2.62 -18.40
N ALA A 122 5.55 3.81 -18.27
CA ALA A 122 4.93 5.01 -18.82
C ALA A 122 4.98 4.88 -20.35
N PRO A 123 3.88 5.13 -21.09
CA PRO A 123 3.96 5.28 -22.54
C PRO A 123 4.99 6.35 -22.93
#